data_AF-A0A0W1STR2-F1
#
_entry.id   AF-A0A0W1STR2-F1
#
_cell.length_a   1.000
_cell.length_b   1.000
_cell.length_c   1.000
_cell.angle_alpha   90.00
_cell.angle_beta   90.00
_cell.angle_gamma   90.00
#
_symmetry.space_group_name_H-M   'P 1'
#
loop_
_entity.id
_entity.type
_entity.pdbx_description
1 polymer ?
#
loop_
_entity_poly.entity_id
_entity_poly.type
_entity_poly.pdbx_seq_one_letter_code
_entity_poly.pdbx_strand_id
1 'polypeptide(L)' 'MFETPSSTHGYIPVVAVFWVYVLLTLGITLALRALGVPDEWTLYVFVAVALLLVKPFVPLFRRYVPGTDR' A
#
# COMPACT_ATOMS: atom_id res chain seq x y z
N MET A 1 20.55 15.62 -28.51
CA MET A 1 19.27 16.05 -27.91
C MET A 1 19.23 15.39 -26.54
N PHE A 2 19.42 16.14 -25.46
CA PHE A 2 19.34 15.57 -24.12
C PHE A 2 17.86 15.35 -23.82
N GLU A 3 17.42 14.10 -23.82
CA GLU A 3 16.12 13.71 -23.28
C GLU A 3 16.12 14.08 -21.80
N THR A 4 15.43 15.17 -21.45
CA THR A 4 15.05 15.46 -20.08
C THR A 4 14.29 14.22 -19.57
N PRO A 5 14.74 13.57 -18.48
CA PRO A 5 14.04 12.38 -18.00
C PRO A 5 12.59 12.76 -17.71
N SER A 6 11.69 12.02 -18.36
CA SER A 6 10.24 12.14 -18.16
C SER A 6 9.98 12.23 -16.68
N SER A 7 9.37 13.34 -16.29
CA SER A 7 9.28 13.79 -14.93
C SER A 7 8.80 12.65 -14.02
N THR A 8 9.45 12.48 -12.87
CA THR A 8 9.06 11.62 -11.73
C THR A 8 7.65 11.95 -11.17
N HIS A 9 6.82 12.67 -11.92
CA HIS A 9 5.42 12.92 -11.69
C HIS A 9 4.68 11.58 -11.60
N GLY A 10 4.20 11.26 -10.39
CA GLY A 10 3.47 10.04 -10.08
C GLY A 10 4.25 9.00 -9.29
N TYR A 11 5.57 8.84 -9.50
CA TYR A 11 6.35 7.82 -8.79
C TYR A 11 6.47 8.11 -7.29
N ILE A 12 6.89 9.33 -6.91
CA ILE A 12 7.05 9.73 -5.50
C ILE A 12 5.75 9.56 -4.69
N PRO A 13 4.58 10.09 -5.11
CA PRO A 13 3.35 9.95 -4.33
C PRO A 13 2.84 8.50 -4.30
N VAL A 14 2.97 7.73 -5.37
CA VAL A 14 2.59 6.31 -5.37
C VAL A 14 3.47 5.50 -4.41
N VAL A 15 4.78 5.74 -4.40
CA VAL A 15 5.71 5.09 -3.49
C VAL A 15 5.41 5.46 -2.04
N ALA A 16 5.08 6.73 -1.77
CA ALA A 16 4.68 7.16 -0.43
C ALA A 16 3.40 6.43 0.04
N VAL A 17 2.36 6.39 -0.80
CA VAL A 17 1.10 5.69 -0.48
C VAL A 17 1.33 4.18 -0.30
N PHE A 18 2.22 3.59 -1.09
CA PHE A 18 2.63 2.19 -0.92
C PHE A 18 3.28 1.93 0.44
N TRP A 19 4.24 2.75 0.84
CA TRP A 19 4.88 2.60 2.15
C TRP A 19 3.90 2.79 3.30
N VAL A 20 2.99 3.75 3.21
CA VAL A 20 1.92 3.92 4.22
C VAL A 20 1.05 2.66 4.31
N TYR A 21 0.67 2.07 3.18
CA TYR A 21 -0.10 0.83 3.14
C TYR A 21 0.64 -0.34 3.81
N VAL A 22 1.93 -0.52 3.48
CA VAL A 22 2.77 -1.59 4.03
C VAL A 22 2.92 -1.41 5.55
N LEU A 23 3.23 -0.20 6.01
CA LEU A 23 3.41 0.09 7.43
C LEU A 23 2.12 -0.11 8.22
N LEU A 24 0.97 0.29 7.68
CA LEU A 24 -0.33 0.06 8.31
C LEU A 24 -0.65 -1.44 8.40
N THR A 25 -0.48 -2.18 7.31
CA THR A 25 -0.75 -3.62 7.28
C THR A 25 0.14 -4.36 8.28
N LEU A 26 1.44 -4.03 8.29
CA LEU A 26 2.40 -4.60 9.24
C LEU A 26 2.03 -4.22 10.68
N GLY A 27 1.78 -2.94 10.95
CA GLY A 27 1.48 -2.43 12.29
C GLY A 27 0.23 -3.07 12.89
N ILE A 28 -0.85 -3.18 12.11
CA ILE A 28 -2.10 -3.82 12.54
C ILE A 28 -1.88 -5.31 12.79
N THR A 29 -1.14 -5.99 11.91
CA THR A 29 -0.85 -7.42 12.08
C THR A 29 -0.01 -7.69 13.32
N LEU A 30 1.02 -6.87 13.57
CA LEU A 30 1.84 -6.97 14.79
C LEU A 30 1.04 -6.65 16.04
N ALA A 31 0.16 -5.64 16.01
CA ALA A 31 -0.72 -5.33 17.13
C ALA A 31 -1.67 -6.49 17.45
N LEU A 32 -2.26 -7.13 16.43
CA LEU A 32 -3.10 -8.31 16.59
C LEU A 32 -2.32 -9.52 17.13
N ARG A 33 -1.09 -9.71 16.68
CA ARG A 33 -0.20 -10.75 17.24
C ARG A 33 0.13 -10.47 18.70
N ALA A 34 0.38 -9.22 19.07
CA ALA A 34 0.58 -8.81 20.47
C ALA A 34 -0.67 -9.02 21.35
N LEU A 35 -1.87 -9.01 20.75
CA LEU A 35 -3.13 -9.35 21.42
C LEU A 35 -3.39 -10.86 21.54
N GLY A 36 -2.45 -11.71 21.11
CA GLY A 36 -2.51 -13.15 21.31
C GLY A 36 -3.12 -13.93 20.14
N VAL A 37 -3.19 -13.36 18.94
CA VAL A 37 -3.55 -14.13 17.75
C VAL A 37 -2.53 -15.26 17.54
N PRO A 38 -2.97 -16.53 17.40
CA PRO A 38 -2.07 -17.65 17.17
C PRO A 38 -1.27 -17.48 15.87
N ASP A 39 -0.03 -17.98 15.85
CA ASP A 39 0.86 -17.86 14.69
C ASP A 39 0.27 -18.49 13.42
N GLU A 40 -0.46 -19.59 13.56
CA GLU A 40 -1.21 -20.26 12.48
C GLU A 40 -2.24 -19.33 11.81
N TRP A 41 -2.80 -18.40 12.58
CA TRP A 41 -3.80 -17.45 12.13
C TRP A 41 -3.20 -16.13 11.64
N THR A 42 -1.93 -15.87 11.95
CA THR A 42 -1.25 -14.61 11.62
C THR A 42 -1.25 -14.35 10.11
N LEU A 43 -1.04 -15.39 9.28
CA LEU A 43 -1.09 -15.25 7.83
C LEU A 43 -2.50 -14.85 7.35
N TYR A 44 -3.54 -15.52 7.86
CA TYR A 44 -4.92 -15.21 7.49
C TYR A 44 -5.32 -13.80 7.93
N VAL A 45 -4.90 -13.39 9.12
CA VAL A 45 -5.13 -12.04 9.66
C VAL A 45 -4.39 -11.00 8.81
N PHE A 46 -3.13 -11.25 8.46
CA PHE A 46 -2.36 -10.37 7.58
C PHE A 46 -3.05 -10.17 6.24
N VAL A 47 -3.48 -11.26 5.60
CA VAL A 47 -4.20 -11.21 4.31
C VAL A 47 -5.53 -10.48 4.45
N ALA A 48 -6.30 -10.74 5.52
CA ALA A 48 -7.57 -10.06 5.77
C ALA A 48 -7.38 -8.55 5.96
N VAL A 49 -6.39 -8.13 6.76
CA VAL A 49 -6.06 -6.72 6.99
C VAL A 49 -5.61 -6.06 5.69
N ALA A 50 -4.75 -6.71 4.91
CA ALA A 50 -4.31 -6.24 3.60
C ALA A 50 -5.52 -6.00 2.68
N LEU A 51 -6.39 -7.00 2.50
CA LEU A 51 -7.59 -6.88 1.66
C LEU A 51 -8.54 -5.78 2.14
N LEU A 52 -8.67 -5.57 3.45
CA LEU A 52 -9.51 -4.52 4.02
C LEU A 52 -8.95 -3.12 3.70
N LEU A 53 -7.63 -2.96 3.76
CA LEU A 53 -6.92 -1.72 3.41
C LEU A 53 -6.88 -1.45 1.90
N VAL A 54 -6.97 -2.48 1.06
CA VAL A 54 -7.01 -2.31 -0.41
C VAL A 54 -8.18 -1.41 -0.82
N LYS A 55 -9.36 -1.56 -0.22
CA LYS A 55 -10.57 -0.81 -0.61
C LYS A 55 -10.39 0.73 -0.54
N PRO A 56 -9.89 1.32 0.55
CA PRO A 56 -9.58 2.76 0.60
C PRO A 56 -8.30 3.14 -0.14
N PHE A 57 -7.32 2.26 -0.30
CA PHE A 57 -6.04 2.59 -0.95
C PHE A 57 -6.06 2.52 -2.48
N VAL A 58 -6.88 1.65 -3.09
CA VAL A 58 -7.05 1.57 -4.55
C VAL A 58 -7.41 2.92 -5.20
N PRO A 59 -8.38 3.71 -4.70
CA PRO A 59 -8.67 5.02 -5.28
C PRO A 59 -7.52 6.02 -5.08
N LEU A 60 -6.76 5.93 -3.97
CA LEU A 60 -5.57 6.74 -3.75
C LEU A 60 -4.47 6.41 -4.77
N PHE A 61 -4.16 5.12 -4.97
CA PHE A 61 -3.21 4.69 -5.98
C PHE A 61 -3.66 5.14 -7.37
N ARG A 62 -4.94 4.97 -7.75
CA ARG A 62 -5.46 5.45 -9.03
C ARG A 62 -5.35 6.96 -9.22
N ARG A 63 -5.43 7.74 -8.15
CA ARG A 63 -5.30 9.20 -8.20
C ARG A 63 -3.86 9.66 -8.43
N TYR A 64 -2.89 8.92 -7.91
CA TYR A 64 -1.47 9.27 -7.97
C TYR A 64 -0.71 8.57 -9.10
N VAL A 65 -1.22 7.43 -9.59
CA VAL A 65 -0.75 6.84 -10.84
C VAL A 65 -1.15 7.79 -11.96
N PRO A 66 -0.20 8.35 -12.72
CA PRO A 66 -0.50 9.21 -13.86
C PRO A 66 -1.43 8.45 -14.80
N GLY A 67 -2.55 9.09 -15.14
CA GLY A 67 -3.49 8.55 -16.10
C GLY A 67 -2.77 8.24 -17.40
N THR A 68 -2.92 7.01 -17.87
CA THR A 68 -3.11 6.74 -19.28
C THR A 68 -4.41 7.45 -19.69
N ASP A 69 -4.37 8.78 -19.76
CA ASP A 69 -5.39 9.56 -20.46
C ASP A 69 -5.22 9.21 -21.93
N ARG A 70 -6.07 8.30 -22.42
CA ARG A 70 -6.39 8.15 -23.82
C ARG A 70 -7.82 8.59 -24.02
#